data_AF-A0A7S3D2U7-F1
#
_entry.id   AF-A0A7S3D2U7-F1
#
_cell.length_a   1.000
_cell.length_b   1.000
_cell.length_c   1.000
_cell.angle_alpha   90.00
_cell.angle_beta   90.00
_cell.angle_gamma   90.00
#
_symmetry.space_group_name_H-M   'P 1'
#
loop_
_entity.id
_entity.type
_entity.pdbx_description
1 polymer ?
#
loop_
_entity_poly.entity_id
_entity_poly.type
_entity_poly.pdbx_seq_one_letter_code
_entity_poly.pdbx_strand_id
1 'polypeptide(L)'
;FRGSITPSPVQDGVYVTSGVWEECEKQVKSSKKSKTSYDCLHISELPIGSWTEDYKTFLEDCIKNRESPFQIFDYAERHSHHNVDFLLKVEEGFVEAAERLRESGKSRQQGGVEKLLKLESTINVNNMTLFDTNHVLRKFKSPLEVIEHFMPARLQLYSKRKEHYTTQAETALHELGSKRRFLQMVCDGKLEILRRPTADVESDLHQHGFEPAHAQMGGEKKEDGGEERGEEVNKKEKKSRKGPFAYLLDTPLSSFTHDAIQRTEEQWKKQESELKQWKSTSEEEMWQSDLDRLEQYLSSYIGGGSGDDDEEKA
;
A
#
# COMPACT_ATOMS: atom_id res chain seq x y z
N PHE A 1 15.20 9.99 -3.37
CA PHE A 1 15.93 10.38 -4.59
C PHE A 1 15.82 11.88 -4.75
N ARG A 2 16.95 12.58 -4.60
CA ARG A 2 17.06 14.04 -4.69
C ARG A 2 17.49 14.52 -6.08
N GLY A 3 17.88 13.58 -6.95
CA GLY A 3 18.30 13.85 -8.31
C GLY A 3 17.15 14.16 -9.26
N SER A 4 17.45 14.14 -10.56
CA SER A 4 16.46 14.42 -11.60
C SER A 4 16.15 13.19 -12.44
N ILE A 5 14.93 13.12 -12.97
CA ILE A 5 14.49 12.11 -13.95
C ILE A 5 13.93 12.87 -15.13
N THR A 6 14.55 12.72 -16.30
CA THR A 6 14.13 13.41 -17.53
C THR A 6 13.96 12.42 -18.68
N PRO A 7 13.01 12.65 -19.60
CA PRO A 7 12.90 11.81 -20.80
C PRO A 7 14.14 11.99 -21.67
N SER A 8 14.65 10.90 -22.22
CA SER A 8 15.80 10.93 -23.13
C SER A 8 15.44 11.70 -24.41
N PRO A 9 16.31 12.62 -24.88
CA PRO A 9 16.07 13.32 -26.15
C PRO A 9 16.32 12.43 -27.37
N VAL A 10 16.89 11.23 -27.18
CA VAL A 10 17.35 10.35 -28.26
C VAL A 10 16.40 9.18 -28.51
N GLN A 11 15.77 8.65 -27.46
CA GLN A 11 14.95 7.44 -27.53
C GLN A 11 13.67 7.59 -26.73
N ASP A 12 12.55 7.29 -27.37
CA ASP A 12 11.26 7.22 -26.69
C ASP A 12 11.21 6.01 -25.73
N GLY A 13 10.50 6.17 -24.62
CA GLY A 13 10.45 5.16 -23.55
C GLY A 13 11.78 4.94 -22.82
N VAL A 14 12.72 5.88 -22.90
CA VAL A 14 13.96 5.87 -22.11
C VAL A 14 14.03 7.15 -21.27
N TYR A 15 14.34 7.00 -19.98
CA TYR A 15 14.51 8.10 -19.05
C TYR A 15 15.96 8.14 -18.59
N VAL A 16 16.50 9.35 -18.45
CA VAL A 16 17.82 9.59 -17.86
C VAL A 16 17.61 10.01 -16.41
N THR A 17 18.24 9.29 -15.50
CA THR A 17 18.30 9.65 -14.08
C THR A 17 19.66 10.23 -13.78
N SER A 18 19.70 11.43 -13.23
CA SER A 18 20.94 12.12 -12.90
C SER A 18 21.05 12.32 -11.39
N GLY A 19 22.23 12.01 -10.84
CA GLY A 19 22.61 12.33 -9.47
C GLY A 19 22.78 13.84 -9.26
N VAL A 20 23.11 14.23 -8.03
CA VAL A 20 23.32 15.63 -7.66
C VAL A 20 24.78 15.83 -7.27
N TRP A 21 25.40 16.83 -7.87
CA TRP A 21 26.76 17.24 -7.55
C TRP A 21 26.89 18.77 -7.56
N GLU A 22 27.86 19.27 -6.82
CA GLU A 22 28.22 20.69 -6.78
C GLU A 22 29.74 20.86 -6.70
N GLU A 23 30.25 21.97 -7.26
CA GLU A 23 31.64 22.37 -7.11
C GLU A 23 31.83 23.11 -5.79
N CYS A 24 32.80 22.67 -4.99
CA CYS A 24 33.17 23.31 -3.74
C CYS A 24 34.41 24.21 -3.93
N GLU A 25 34.66 25.12 -2.98
CA GLU A 25 35.79 26.05 -3.06
C GLU A 25 37.14 25.36 -3.27
N LYS A 26 37.96 25.94 -4.17
CA LYS A 26 39.31 25.49 -4.48
C LYS A 26 40.18 25.48 -3.23
N GLN A 27 40.82 24.34 -2.97
CA GLN A 27 41.68 24.20 -1.79
C GLN A 27 43.15 24.12 -2.20
N VAL A 28 43.96 25.01 -1.62
CA VAL A 28 45.41 25.04 -1.85
C VAL A 28 46.11 24.39 -0.66
N LYS A 29 46.66 23.19 -0.85
CA LYS A 29 47.60 22.62 0.13
C LYS A 29 48.99 23.16 -0.14
N SER A 30 49.44 24.08 0.71
CA SER A 30 50.83 24.57 0.72
C SER A 30 51.65 23.72 1.67
N SER A 31 52.62 22.98 1.14
CA SER A 31 53.64 22.30 1.95
C SER A 31 55.02 22.86 1.59
N LYS A 32 55.99 22.83 2.52
CA LYS A 32 57.32 23.49 2.38
C LYS A 32 58.16 23.09 1.15
N LYS A 33 57.70 22.14 0.31
CA LYS A 33 58.39 21.64 -0.89
C LYS A 33 57.52 21.52 -2.16
N SER A 34 56.19 21.74 -2.13
CA SER A 34 55.37 21.86 -3.35
C SER A 34 54.03 22.56 -3.07
N LYS A 35 53.53 23.30 -4.05
CA LYS A 35 52.16 23.85 -4.08
C LYS A 35 51.35 22.96 -5.01
N THR A 36 50.41 22.20 -4.45
CA THR A 36 49.47 21.38 -5.23
C THR A 36 48.07 21.96 -5.04
N SER A 37 47.48 22.40 -6.15
CA SER A 37 46.13 22.96 -6.24
C SER A 37 45.20 21.87 -6.75
N TYR A 38 43.98 21.79 -6.21
CA TYR A 38 42.97 20.81 -6.60
C TYR A 38 41.57 21.41 -6.47
N ASP A 39 40.66 20.94 -7.30
CA ASP A 39 39.24 21.26 -7.20
C ASP A 39 38.53 20.23 -6.31
N CYS A 40 37.44 20.66 -5.68
CA CYS A 40 36.63 19.82 -4.80
C CYS A 40 35.25 19.65 -5.40
N LEU A 41 34.74 18.42 -5.48
CA LEU A 41 33.37 18.14 -5.91
C LEU A 41 32.63 17.42 -4.80
N HIS A 42 31.42 17.87 -4.50
CA HIS A 42 30.54 17.22 -3.54
C HIS A 42 29.40 16.54 -4.29
N ILE A 43 29.27 15.24 -4.12
CA ILE A 43 28.20 14.41 -4.71
C ILE A 43 27.27 14.02 -3.58
N SER A 44 26.03 14.49 -3.65
CA SER A 44 25.00 14.31 -2.61
C SER A 44 23.90 13.33 -3.01
N GLU A 45 23.91 12.83 -4.26
CA GLU A 45 22.96 11.82 -4.73
C GLU A 45 23.52 11.06 -5.93
N LEU A 46 23.29 9.75 -5.98
CA LEU A 46 23.66 8.89 -7.11
C LEU A 46 22.44 8.62 -8.00
N PRO A 47 22.63 8.36 -9.31
CA PRO A 47 21.53 8.02 -10.18
C PRO A 47 20.86 6.70 -9.77
N ILE A 48 19.58 6.55 -10.10
CA ILE A 48 18.80 5.37 -9.72
C ILE A 48 19.44 4.10 -10.28
N GLY A 49 19.56 3.09 -9.42
CA GLY A 49 20.20 1.81 -9.74
C GLY A 49 21.71 1.78 -9.51
N SER A 50 22.32 2.86 -9.03
CA SER A 50 23.73 2.88 -8.61
C SER A 50 23.84 2.78 -7.10
N TRP A 51 24.54 1.76 -6.61
CA TRP A 51 24.82 1.56 -5.20
C TRP A 51 26.10 2.28 -4.77
N THR A 52 26.18 2.68 -3.50
CA THR A 52 27.35 3.38 -2.95
C THR A 52 28.63 2.57 -3.06
N GLU A 53 28.57 1.25 -2.80
CA GLU A 53 29.74 0.35 -2.89
C GLU A 53 30.24 0.17 -4.34
N ASP A 54 29.31 0.05 -5.29
CA ASP A 54 29.64 -0.02 -6.72
C ASP A 54 30.31 1.29 -7.17
N TYR A 55 29.78 2.42 -6.70
CA TYR A 55 30.33 3.74 -6.98
C TYR A 55 31.71 3.94 -6.37
N LYS A 56 31.91 3.48 -5.13
CA LYS A 56 33.20 3.50 -4.43
C LYS A 56 34.26 2.72 -5.20
N THR A 57 33.92 1.51 -5.63
CA THR A 57 34.81 0.67 -6.45
C THR A 57 35.22 1.40 -7.73
N PHE A 58 34.27 2.08 -8.39
CA PHE A 58 34.55 2.92 -9.55
C PHE A 58 35.52 4.08 -9.23
N LEU A 59 35.32 4.81 -8.12
CA LEU A 59 36.22 5.89 -7.72
C LEU A 59 37.64 5.37 -7.42
N GLU A 60 37.77 4.23 -6.74
CA GLU A 60 39.07 3.61 -6.46
C GLU A 60 39.81 3.21 -7.74
N ASP A 61 39.10 2.66 -8.72
CA ASP A 61 39.66 2.32 -10.01
C ASP A 61 40.12 3.55 -10.79
N CYS A 62 39.36 4.65 -10.73
CA CYS A 62 39.76 5.95 -11.29
C CYS A 62 41.00 6.54 -10.61
N ILE A 63 41.19 6.31 -9.30
CA ILE A 63 42.40 6.75 -8.59
C ILE A 63 43.61 5.91 -9.00
N LYS A 64 43.43 4.59 -9.13
CA LYS A 64 44.50 3.65 -9.51
C LYS A 64 44.93 3.83 -10.98
N ASN A 65 43.98 4.10 -11.86
CA ASN A 65 44.22 4.20 -13.30
C ASN A 65 44.58 5.63 -13.74
N ARG A 66 45.87 5.88 -13.98
CA ARG A 66 46.39 7.18 -14.44
C ARG A 66 46.27 7.43 -15.95
N GLU A 67 45.67 6.52 -16.72
CA GLU A 67 45.50 6.66 -18.17
C GLU A 67 44.20 7.40 -18.56
N SER A 68 43.37 7.78 -17.57
CA SER A 68 42.17 8.58 -17.78
C SER A 68 42.54 10.02 -18.20
N PRO A 69 41.74 10.71 -19.04
CA PRO A 69 41.96 12.12 -19.39
C PRO A 69 41.89 13.08 -18.18
N PHE A 70 41.47 12.58 -17.02
CA PHE A 70 41.32 13.33 -15.78
C PHE A 70 41.73 12.48 -14.58
N GLN A 71 42.42 13.08 -13.62
CA GLN A 71 42.85 12.41 -12.40
C GLN A 71 41.96 12.76 -11.20
N ILE A 72 41.36 11.74 -10.58
CA ILE A 72 40.84 11.83 -9.22
C ILE A 72 41.99 11.54 -8.27
N PHE A 73 42.26 12.44 -7.31
CA PHE A 73 43.35 12.28 -6.36
C PHE A 73 42.95 11.46 -5.14
N ASP A 74 41.77 11.73 -4.60
CA ASP A 74 41.32 11.20 -3.32
C ASP A 74 39.81 11.44 -3.17
N TYR A 75 39.13 10.68 -2.30
CA TYR A 75 37.75 10.93 -1.92
C TYR A 75 37.54 10.75 -0.42
N ALA A 76 36.54 11.42 0.13
CA ALA A 76 36.05 11.18 1.48
C ALA A 76 34.55 10.82 1.40
N GLU A 77 34.13 9.83 2.18
CA GLU A 77 32.75 9.37 2.26
C GLU A 77 32.15 9.74 3.62
N ARG A 78 30.91 10.25 3.61
CA ARG A 78 30.14 10.58 4.83
C ARG A 78 28.68 10.13 4.69
N HIS A 79 28.50 8.89 4.27
CA HIS A 79 27.16 8.34 4.02
C HIS A 79 26.38 8.11 5.32
N SER A 80 25.06 8.20 5.23
CA SER A 80 24.15 7.61 6.20
C SER A 80 23.42 6.40 5.59
N HIS A 81 22.56 5.73 6.35
CA HIS A 81 21.73 4.64 5.81
C HIS A 81 20.78 5.11 4.68
N HIS A 82 20.49 6.40 4.60
CA HIS A 82 19.50 6.98 3.68
C HIS A 82 20.04 8.08 2.77
N ASN A 83 21.26 8.58 3.02
CA ASN A 83 21.84 9.68 2.27
C ASN A 83 23.24 9.34 1.75
N VAL A 84 23.52 9.73 0.51
CA VAL A 84 24.85 9.68 -0.09
C VAL A 84 25.56 11.01 0.12
N ASP A 85 26.86 10.94 0.40
CA ASP A 85 27.75 12.10 0.52
C ASP A 85 29.18 11.64 0.19
N PHE A 86 29.66 12.03 -1.00
CA PHE A 86 31.06 11.90 -1.40
C PHE A 86 31.67 13.28 -1.62
N LEU A 87 32.86 13.49 -1.06
CA LEU A 87 33.69 14.66 -1.35
C LEU A 87 34.92 14.22 -2.13
N LEU A 88 34.98 14.54 -3.42
CA LEU A 88 36.07 14.20 -4.31
C LEU A 88 37.10 15.32 -4.38
N LYS A 89 38.38 14.95 -4.41
CA LYS A 89 39.49 15.85 -4.76
C LYS A 89 39.95 15.50 -6.17
N VAL A 90 39.82 16.44 -7.09
CA VAL A 90 40.10 16.24 -8.52
C VAL A 90 41.15 17.23 -9.02
N GLU A 91 41.72 16.95 -10.19
CA GLU A 91 42.64 17.86 -10.87
C GLU A 91 42.05 19.26 -11.06
N GLU A 92 42.88 20.31 -10.95
CA GLU A 92 42.43 21.69 -11.17
C GLU A 92 41.98 21.90 -12.62
N GLY A 93 40.82 22.52 -12.80
CA GLY A 93 40.19 22.72 -14.10
C GLY A 93 39.39 21.51 -14.59
N PHE A 94 39.11 20.53 -13.71
CA PHE A 94 38.32 19.34 -14.06
C PHE A 94 36.94 19.70 -14.62
N VAL A 95 36.19 20.56 -13.93
CA VAL A 95 34.83 20.98 -14.33
C VAL A 95 34.89 21.74 -15.66
N GLU A 96 35.81 22.68 -15.79
CA GLU A 96 35.98 23.45 -17.04
C GLU A 96 36.33 22.54 -18.22
N ALA A 97 37.21 21.56 -18.01
CA ALA A 97 37.60 20.62 -19.05
C ALA A 97 36.45 19.67 -19.40
N ALA A 98 35.67 19.23 -18.42
CA ALA A 98 34.47 18.42 -18.63
C ALA A 98 33.40 19.19 -19.44
N GLU A 99 33.14 20.45 -19.12
CA GLU A 99 32.18 21.28 -19.87
C GLU A 99 32.68 21.61 -21.29
N ARG A 100 33.98 21.88 -21.47
CA ARG A 100 34.56 22.04 -22.83
C ARG A 100 34.40 20.79 -23.68
N LEU A 101 34.54 19.61 -23.08
CA LEU A 101 34.31 18.35 -23.77
C LEU A 101 32.84 18.21 -24.19
N ARG A 102 31.90 18.62 -23.33
CA ARG A 102 30.46 18.65 -23.62
C ARG A 102 30.13 19.56 -24.81
N GLU A 103 30.70 20.75 -24.88
CA GLU A 103 30.48 21.72 -25.96
C GLU A 103 31.06 21.27 -27.31
N SER A 104 32.13 20.48 -27.30
CA SER A 104 32.88 20.12 -28.52
C SER A 104 32.20 19.05 -29.40
N GLY A 105 31.15 18.37 -28.94
CA GLY A 105 30.20 17.56 -29.73
C GLY A 105 30.75 16.41 -30.61
N LYS A 106 31.98 15.94 -30.40
CA LYS A 106 32.73 15.00 -31.25
C LYS A 106 32.88 13.55 -30.72
N SER A 107 32.29 13.11 -29.60
CA SER A 107 32.35 11.67 -29.23
C SER A 107 31.25 11.14 -28.30
N ARG A 108 31.06 9.81 -28.31
CA ARG A 108 30.11 9.07 -27.46
C ARG A 108 30.47 9.11 -25.96
N GLN A 109 31.71 9.49 -25.63
CA GLN A 109 32.24 9.67 -24.27
C GLN A 109 32.18 11.13 -23.79
N GLN A 110 31.71 12.06 -24.62
CA GLN A 110 31.47 13.44 -24.19
C GLN A 110 30.13 13.53 -23.48
N GLY A 111 30.21 13.96 -22.24
CA GLY A 111 29.16 14.48 -21.37
C GLY A 111 29.92 15.25 -20.31
N GLY A 112 29.28 16.19 -19.65
CA GLY A 112 29.92 17.00 -18.62
C GLY A 112 30.41 16.15 -17.45
N VAL A 113 30.53 16.80 -16.30
CA VAL A 113 30.93 16.14 -15.06
C VAL A 113 30.08 14.90 -14.76
N GLU A 114 28.79 14.93 -15.09
CA GLU A 114 27.84 13.85 -14.83
C GLU A 114 28.23 12.55 -15.52
N LYS A 115 28.65 12.60 -16.78
CA LYS A 115 28.96 11.39 -17.55
C LYS A 115 30.35 10.84 -17.21
N LEU A 116 31.31 11.73 -16.94
CA LEU A 116 32.66 11.36 -16.52
C LEU A 116 32.66 10.68 -15.16
N LEU A 117 31.86 11.21 -14.22
CA LEU A 117 31.72 10.65 -12.87
C LEU A 117 30.62 9.60 -12.76
N LYS A 118 30.04 9.11 -13.87
CA LYS A 118 28.95 8.13 -13.90
C LYS A 118 27.76 8.49 -13.00
N LEU A 119 27.42 9.77 -12.93
CA LEU A 119 26.26 10.31 -12.22
C LEU A 119 25.00 10.31 -13.10
N GLU A 120 25.04 9.73 -14.29
CA GLU A 120 23.89 9.49 -15.16
C GLU A 120 23.66 8.00 -15.36
N SER A 121 22.41 7.57 -15.26
CA SER A 121 21.95 6.23 -15.61
C SER A 121 20.71 6.32 -16.49
N THR A 122 20.39 5.24 -17.20
CA THR A 122 19.23 5.18 -18.10
C THR A 122 18.26 4.09 -17.66
N ILE A 123 16.97 4.43 -17.57
CA ILE A 123 15.88 3.50 -17.31
C ILE A 123 15.09 3.32 -18.60
N ASN A 124 14.92 2.08 -19.04
CA ASN A 124 14.15 1.74 -20.24
C ASN A 124 12.79 1.16 -19.84
N VAL A 125 11.70 1.78 -20.31
CA VAL A 125 10.31 1.36 -20.03
C VAL A 125 9.62 0.71 -21.24
N ASN A 126 10.35 0.38 -22.31
CA ASN A 126 9.79 -0.19 -23.54
C ASN A 126 9.29 -1.64 -23.39
N ASN A 127 9.57 -2.29 -22.26
CA ASN A 127 9.14 -3.65 -21.96
C ASN A 127 8.24 -3.73 -20.73
N MET A 128 7.02 -3.25 -20.84
CA MET A 128 5.97 -3.43 -19.83
C MET A 128 5.12 -4.65 -20.17
N THR A 129 5.60 -5.84 -19.82
CA THR A 129 4.85 -7.10 -20.03
C THR A 129 4.29 -7.59 -18.71
N LEU A 130 2.96 -7.59 -18.57
CA LEU A 130 2.26 -7.93 -17.33
C LEU A 130 1.13 -8.94 -17.63
N PHE A 131 0.65 -9.64 -16.60
CA PHE A 131 -0.57 -10.43 -16.70
C PHE A 131 -1.80 -9.52 -16.59
N ASP A 132 -2.77 -9.72 -17.47
CA ASP A 132 -4.06 -9.06 -17.39
C ASP A 132 -5.00 -9.75 -16.38
N THR A 133 -6.22 -9.23 -16.26
CA THR A 133 -7.27 -9.78 -15.38
C THR A 133 -7.71 -11.20 -15.74
N ASN A 134 -7.43 -11.66 -16.95
CA ASN A 134 -7.71 -13.01 -17.43
C ASN A 134 -6.49 -13.92 -17.32
N HIS A 135 -5.43 -13.48 -16.62
CA HIS A 135 -4.15 -14.18 -16.50
C HIS A 135 -3.44 -14.40 -17.85
N VAL A 136 -3.71 -13.57 -18.84
CA VAL A 136 -3.04 -13.59 -20.15
C VAL A 136 -1.89 -12.59 -20.15
N LEU A 137 -0.74 -13.03 -20.66
CA LEU A 137 0.43 -12.18 -20.78
C LEU A 137 0.22 -11.13 -21.89
N ARG A 138 0.27 -9.86 -21.53
CA ARG A 138 0.09 -8.74 -22.45
C ARG A 138 1.24 -7.75 -22.33
N LYS A 139 1.69 -7.23 -23.47
CA LYS A 139 2.63 -6.12 -23.54
C LYS A 139 1.85 -4.79 -23.61
N PHE A 140 2.12 -3.91 -22.66
CA PHE A 140 1.57 -2.57 -22.56
C PHE A 140 2.53 -1.55 -23.16
N LYS A 141 1.98 -0.51 -23.79
CA LYS A 141 2.76 0.55 -24.47
C LYS A 141 3.09 1.71 -23.55
N SER A 142 2.22 2.00 -22.59
CA SER A 142 2.40 3.09 -21.64
C SER A 142 1.93 2.69 -20.23
N PRO A 143 2.43 3.34 -19.16
CA PRO A 143 1.89 3.17 -17.81
C PRO A 143 0.39 3.54 -17.74
N LEU A 144 -0.05 4.49 -18.56
CA LEU A 144 -1.47 4.87 -18.65
C LEU A 144 -2.35 3.72 -19.14
N GLU A 145 -1.90 2.94 -20.13
CA GLU A 145 -2.65 1.77 -20.61
C GLU A 145 -2.84 0.73 -19.49
N VAL A 146 -1.84 0.56 -18.61
CA VAL A 146 -1.95 -0.32 -17.43
C VAL A 146 -3.01 0.20 -16.47
N ILE A 147 -3.03 1.50 -16.20
CA ILE A 147 -4.01 2.14 -15.32
C ILE A 147 -5.43 2.01 -15.92
N GLU A 148 -5.59 2.23 -17.23
CA GLU A 148 -6.86 2.08 -17.93
C GLU A 148 -7.42 0.65 -17.84
N HIS A 149 -6.56 -0.38 -17.80
CA HIS A 149 -6.98 -1.76 -17.57
C HIS A 149 -7.27 -2.07 -16.09
N PHE A 150 -6.53 -1.42 -15.19
CA PHE A 150 -6.70 -1.59 -13.76
C PHE A 150 -8.04 -1.00 -13.26
N MET A 151 -8.44 0.17 -13.76
CA MET A 151 -9.62 0.88 -13.22
C MET A 151 -10.92 0.08 -13.29
N PRO A 152 -11.33 -0.51 -14.43
CA PRO A 152 -12.55 -1.31 -14.51
C PRO A 152 -12.50 -2.56 -13.63
N ALA A 153 -11.34 -3.23 -13.59
CA ALA A 153 -11.12 -4.41 -12.75
C ALA A 153 -11.28 -4.08 -11.26
N ARG A 154 -10.72 -2.93 -10.84
CA ARG A 154 -10.82 -2.44 -9.47
C ARG A 154 -12.26 -2.07 -9.13
N LEU A 155 -12.98 -1.40 -10.03
CA LEU A 155 -14.37 -1.02 -9.82
C LEU A 155 -15.29 -2.24 -9.65
N GLN A 156 -15.08 -3.30 -10.44
CA GLN A 156 -15.82 -4.57 -10.26
C GLN A 156 -15.59 -5.19 -8.89
N LEU A 157 -14.38 -5.08 -8.33
CA LEU A 157 -14.10 -5.54 -6.96
C LEU A 157 -14.82 -4.68 -5.91
N TYR A 158 -14.97 -3.37 -6.14
CA TYR A 158 -15.80 -2.53 -5.29
C TYR A 158 -17.28 -2.90 -5.36
N SER A 159 -17.81 -3.24 -6.54
CA SER A 159 -19.18 -3.75 -6.67
C SER A 159 -19.38 -5.03 -5.84
N LYS A 160 -18.46 -6.00 -5.94
CA LYS A 160 -18.50 -7.23 -5.11
C LYS A 160 -18.40 -6.93 -3.61
N ARG A 161 -17.56 -5.98 -3.21
CA ARG A 161 -17.41 -5.55 -1.82
C ARG A 161 -18.69 -4.89 -1.30
N LYS A 162 -19.31 -4.03 -2.10
CA LYS A 162 -20.58 -3.38 -1.76
C LYS A 162 -21.70 -4.40 -1.63
N GLU A 163 -21.80 -5.35 -2.56
CA GLU A 163 -22.76 -6.45 -2.47
C GLU A 163 -22.57 -7.24 -1.17
N HIS A 164 -21.33 -7.64 -0.86
CA HIS A 164 -21.03 -8.35 0.38
C HIS A 164 -21.45 -7.59 1.64
N TYR A 165 -21.12 -6.29 1.74
CA TYR A 165 -21.54 -5.45 2.87
C TYR A 165 -23.04 -5.22 2.91
N THR A 166 -23.69 -5.07 1.76
CA THR A 166 -25.15 -4.94 1.66
C THR A 166 -25.81 -6.21 2.18
N THR A 167 -25.42 -7.39 1.70
CA THR A 167 -25.95 -8.68 2.15
C THR A 167 -25.71 -8.90 3.64
N GLN A 168 -24.50 -8.62 4.14
CA GLN A 168 -24.19 -8.75 5.56
C GLN A 168 -25.07 -7.82 6.41
N ALA A 169 -25.25 -6.57 5.99
CA ALA A 169 -26.09 -5.61 6.69
C ALA A 169 -27.58 -5.99 6.62
N GLU A 170 -28.05 -6.54 5.50
CA GLU A 170 -29.42 -7.06 5.33
C GLU A 170 -29.69 -8.26 6.25
N THR A 171 -28.78 -9.25 6.27
CA THR A 171 -28.88 -10.40 7.17
C THR A 171 -28.89 -9.94 8.64
N ALA A 172 -27.99 -9.04 9.02
CA ALA A 172 -27.95 -8.50 10.38
C ALA A 172 -29.23 -7.72 10.74
N LEU A 173 -29.75 -6.90 9.82
CA LEU A 173 -30.99 -6.14 10.01
C LEU A 173 -32.20 -7.08 10.15
N HIS A 174 -32.24 -8.15 9.36
CA HIS A 174 -33.28 -9.15 9.41
C HIS A 174 -33.24 -9.98 10.70
N GLU A 175 -32.05 -10.38 11.16
CA GLU A 175 -31.85 -11.03 12.44
C GLU A 175 -32.28 -10.14 13.62
N LEU A 176 -31.85 -8.87 13.62
CA LEU A 176 -32.25 -7.90 14.64
C LEU A 176 -33.75 -7.64 14.62
N GLY A 177 -34.35 -7.53 13.42
CA GLY A 177 -35.80 -7.39 13.24
C GLY A 177 -36.57 -8.58 13.79
N SER A 178 -36.08 -9.79 13.55
CA SER A 178 -36.62 -11.03 14.09
C SER A 178 -36.49 -11.07 15.61
N LYS A 179 -35.31 -10.76 16.17
CA LYS A 179 -35.09 -10.70 17.64
C LYS A 179 -36.02 -9.68 18.30
N ARG A 180 -36.15 -8.49 17.72
CA ARG A 180 -37.03 -7.40 18.18
C ARG A 180 -38.49 -7.85 18.20
N ARG A 181 -38.97 -8.46 17.11
CA ARG A 181 -40.34 -8.98 17.00
C ARG A 181 -40.60 -10.11 17.99
N PHE A 182 -39.64 -11.01 18.16
CA PHE A 182 -39.71 -12.11 19.13
C PHE A 182 -39.83 -11.58 20.56
N LEU A 183 -38.95 -10.66 20.97
CA LEU A 183 -38.99 -10.05 22.30
C LEU A 183 -40.34 -9.35 22.57
N GLN A 184 -40.82 -8.56 21.60
CA GLN A 184 -42.12 -7.89 21.69
C GLN A 184 -43.28 -8.89 21.85
N MET A 185 -43.32 -9.97 21.05
CA MET A 185 -44.39 -10.96 21.12
C MET A 185 -44.41 -11.74 22.44
N VAL A 186 -43.24 -12.01 23.02
CA VAL A 186 -43.13 -12.67 24.33
C VAL A 186 -43.56 -11.74 25.45
N CYS A 187 -43.13 -10.48 25.43
CA CYS A 187 -43.56 -9.48 26.43
C CYS A 187 -45.05 -9.15 26.35
N ASP A 188 -45.63 -9.15 25.14
CA ASP A 188 -47.07 -8.98 24.91
C ASP A 188 -47.90 -10.20 25.32
N GLY A 189 -47.26 -11.31 25.71
CA GLY A 189 -47.93 -12.57 26.03
C GLY A 189 -48.52 -13.31 24.82
N LYS A 190 -48.17 -12.90 23.59
CA LYS A 190 -48.62 -13.53 22.34
C LYS A 190 -47.85 -14.82 22.02
N LEU A 191 -46.65 -14.98 22.59
CA LEU A 191 -45.81 -16.16 22.41
C LEU A 191 -45.35 -16.69 23.79
N GLU A 192 -45.85 -17.87 24.15
CA GLU A 192 -45.50 -18.52 25.42
C GLU A 192 -44.37 -19.54 25.23
N ILE A 193 -43.21 -19.25 25.82
CA ILE A 193 -42.01 -20.12 25.73
C ILE A 193 -41.81 -20.93 27.01
N LEU A 194 -42.28 -20.42 28.14
CA LEU A 194 -42.05 -21.03 29.45
C LEU A 194 -42.81 -22.35 29.58
N ARG A 195 -42.11 -23.39 30.05
CA ARG A 195 -42.68 -24.73 30.33
C ARG A 195 -43.24 -25.48 29.11
N ARG A 196 -42.90 -25.08 27.89
CA ARG A 196 -43.28 -25.79 26.65
C ARG A 196 -42.12 -26.62 26.07
N PRO A 197 -42.41 -27.73 25.35
CA PRO A 197 -41.42 -28.46 24.56
C PRO A 197 -40.80 -27.57 23.49
N THR A 198 -39.52 -27.75 23.17
CA THR A 198 -38.83 -26.93 22.15
C THR A 198 -39.48 -27.06 20.76
N ALA A 199 -39.90 -28.27 20.37
CA ALA A 199 -40.54 -28.52 19.07
C ALA A 199 -41.85 -27.73 18.88
N ASP A 200 -42.63 -27.59 19.95
CA ASP A 200 -43.86 -26.81 19.97
C ASP A 200 -43.58 -25.32 19.75
N VAL A 201 -42.58 -24.79 20.47
CA VAL A 201 -42.16 -23.38 20.34
C VAL A 201 -41.62 -23.11 18.93
N GLU A 202 -40.85 -24.04 18.35
CA GLU A 202 -40.39 -23.93 16.96
C GLU A 202 -41.56 -23.97 15.96
N SER A 203 -42.62 -24.73 16.24
CA SER A 203 -43.83 -24.70 15.40
C SER A 203 -44.55 -23.37 15.49
N ASP A 204 -44.66 -22.77 16.68
CA ASP A 204 -45.29 -21.46 16.86
C ASP A 204 -44.47 -20.35 16.18
N LEU A 205 -43.14 -20.43 16.24
CA LEU A 205 -42.25 -19.53 15.51
C LEU A 205 -42.48 -19.60 13.99
N HIS A 206 -42.62 -20.80 13.42
CA HIS A 206 -42.98 -20.94 12.01
C HIS A 206 -44.38 -20.38 11.70
N GLN A 207 -45.38 -20.64 12.55
CA GLN A 207 -46.74 -20.10 12.37
C GLN A 207 -46.78 -18.57 12.42
N HIS A 208 -45.92 -17.97 13.25
CA HIS A 208 -45.74 -16.52 13.29
C HIS A 208 -44.81 -15.98 12.20
N GLY A 209 -44.29 -16.82 11.30
CA GLY A 209 -43.48 -16.39 10.17
C GLY A 209 -42.08 -15.91 10.57
N PHE A 210 -41.47 -16.52 11.59
CA PHE A 210 -40.03 -16.40 11.82
C PHE A 210 -39.28 -17.34 10.87
N GLU A 211 -38.19 -16.86 10.30
CA GLU A 211 -37.36 -17.64 9.38
C GLU A 211 -36.20 -18.33 10.11
N PRO A 212 -35.82 -19.55 9.72
CA PRO A 212 -34.62 -20.21 10.24
C PRO A 212 -33.32 -19.46 9.92
N ALA A 213 -32.31 -19.58 10.78
CA ALA A 213 -30.98 -18.98 10.60
C ALA A 213 -30.30 -19.34 9.27
N HIS A 214 -30.55 -20.53 8.73
CA HIS A 214 -29.98 -20.98 7.46
C HIS A 214 -30.70 -20.43 6.22
N ALA A 215 -31.91 -19.90 6.37
CA ALA A 215 -32.63 -19.19 5.30
C ALA A 215 -32.21 -17.70 5.23
N GLN A 216 -31.58 -17.18 6.29
CA GLN A 216 -31.11 -15.79 6.40
C GLN A 216 -29.77 -15.54 5.68
N MET A 217 -29.06 -16.61 5.32
CA MET A 217 -27.90 -16.60 4.42
C MET A 217 -28.41 -17.01 3.04
N GLY A 218 -28.52 -16.06 2.10
CA GLY A 218 -28.97 -16.33 0.73
C GLY A 218 -28.33 -17.60 0.18
N GLY A 219 -29.17 -18.61 -0.08
CA GLY A 219 -28.71 -19.95 -0.40
C GLY A 219 -28.06 -20.02 -1.78
N GLU A 220 -26.79 -20.41 -1.80
CA GLU A 220 -26.35 -21.48 -2.70
C GLU A 220 -25.74 -22.60 -1.85
N LYS A 221 -26.41 -23.76 -1.88
CA LYS A 221 -25.81 -25.02 -1.47
C LYS A 221 -24.62 -25.30 -2.38
N LYS A 222 -23.40 -25.26 -1.83
CA LYS A 222 -22.36 -26.20 -2.27
C LYS A 222 -22.26 -27.28 -1.21
N GLU A 223 -22.90 -28.40 -1.50
CA GLU A 223 -22.41 -29.69 -1.03
C GLU A 223 -21.05 -29.88 -1.67
N ASP A 224 -19.98 -29.78 -0.90
CA ASP A 224 -18.71 -30.39 -1.25
C ASP A 224 -18.25 -31.20 -0.05
N GLY A 225 -18.34 -32.53 -0.20
CA GLY A 225 -17.73 -33.47 0.72
C GLY A 225 -16.22 -33.39 0.56
N GLY A 226 -15.53 -33.12 1.66
CA GLY A 226 -14.07 -33.04 1.68
C GLY A 226 -13.55 -33.23 3.09
N GLU A 227 -12.84 -34.32 3.29
CA GLU A 227 -12.37 -34.90 4.54
C GLU A 227 -11.48 -34.01 5.42
N GLU A 228 -11.57 -34.33 6.72
CA GLU A 228 -10.63 -34.17 7.82
C GLU A 228 -9.27 -33.50 7.54
N ARG A 229 -8.99 -32.44 8.32
CA ARG A 229 -7.71 -32.37 9.04
C ARG A 229 -7.88 -31.60 10.34
N GLY A 230 -7.60 -32.31 11.43
CA GLY A 230 -7.78 -31.81 12.78
C GLY A 230 -6.81 -30.72 13.18
N GLU A 231 -7.26 -29.90 14.12
CA GLU A 231 -6.42 -29.33 15.17
C GLU A 231 -7.31 -29.13 16.40
N GLU A 232 -7.00 -29.90 17.45
CA GLU A 232 -7.58 -29.74 18.77
C GLU A 232 -7.14 -28.41 19.36
N VAL A 233 -8.08 -27.47 19.56
CA VAL A 233 -7.90 -26.42 20.55
C VAL A 233 -9.14 -26.32 21.43
N ASN A 234 -8.94 -26.85 22.64
CA ASN A 234 -9.79 -26.82 23.82
C ASN A 234 -10.40 -25.41 24.07
N LYS A 235 -11.71 -25.26 23.86
CA LYS A 235 -12.48 -24.11 24.34
C LYS A 235 -13.87 -24.54 24.77
N LYS A 236 -14.02 -24.72 26.10
CA LYS A 236 -15.26 -24.83 26.89
C LYS A 236 -16.56 -24.76 26.09
N GLU A 237 -17.17 -25.91 25.85
CA GLU A 237 -18.50 -26.04 25.27
C GLU A 237 -19.55 -25.35 26.15
N LYS A 238 -19.97 -24.14 25.77
CA LYS A 238 -21.35 -23.72 26.02
C LYS A 238 -22.20 -24.56 25.06
N LYS A 239 -23.03 -25.47 25.57
CA LYS A 239 -24.07 -26.14 24.78
C LYS A 239 -25.04 -25.09 24.23
N SER A 240 -24.73 -24.48 23.10
CA SER A 240 -25.70 -23.73 22.30
C SER A 240 -26.71 -24.72 21.76
N ARG A 241 -27.99 -24.36 21.76
CA ARG A 241 -29.02 -25.21 21.17
C ARG A 241 -28.77 -25.22 19.66
N LYS A 242 -28.30 -26.33 19.09
CA LYS A 242 -28.21 -26.49 17.63
C LYS A 242 -29.63 -26.66 17.08
N GLY A 243 -30.24 -25.56 16.64
CA GLY A 243 -31.58 -25.56 16.06
C GLY A 243 -31.77 -24.39 15.10
N PRO A 244 -32.74 -24.48 14.17
CA PRO A 244 -33.01 -23.45 13.16
C PRO A 244 -33.29 -22.06 13.76
N PHE A 245 -33.83 -21.99 14.98
CA PHE A 245 -34.15 -20.75 15.69
C PHE A 245 -33.24 -20.47 16.90
N ALA A 246 -32.04 -21.05 16.93
CA ALA A 246 -31.09 -20.85 18.04
C ALA A 246 -30.82 -19.37 18.32
N TYR A 247 -30.74 -18.54 17.28
CA TYR A 247 -30.50 -17.10 17.36
C TYR A 247 -31.61 -16.32 18.09
N LEU A 248 -32.82 -16.90 18.23
CA LEU A 248 -33.93 -16.37 19.02
C LEU A 248 -34.03 -17.06 20.38
N LEU A 249 -33.93 -18.39 20.42
CA LEU A 249 -34.15 -19.19 21.64
C LEU A 249 -33.00 -19.14 22.65
N ASP A 250 -31.79 -18.79 22.21
CA ASP A 250 -30.62 -18.58 23.09
C ASP A 250 -30.54 -17.12 23.61
N THR A 251 -31.58 -16.31 23.40
CA THR A 251 -31.64 -14.92 23.89
C THR A 251 -31.69 -14.89 25.43
N PRO A 252 -30.79 -14.14 26.10
CA PRO A 252 -30.78 -14.04 27.57
C PRO A 252 -32.07 -13.47 28.15
N LEU A 253 -32.46 -13.93 29.35
CA LEU A 253 -33.66 -13.44 30.04
C LEU A 253 -33.61 -11.92 30.34
N SER A 254 -32.41 -11.35 30.47
CA SER A 254 -32.20 -9.90 30.62
C SER A 254 -32.68 -9.08 29.41
N SER A 255 -32.73 -9.70 28.22
CA SER A 255 -33.15 -9.02 26.99
C SER A 255 -34.66 -8.75 26.93
N PHE A 256 -35.46 -9.35 27.81
CA PHE A 256 -36.92 -9.13 27.91
C PHE A 256 -37.28 -7.93 28.81
N THR A 257 -36.28 -7.21 29.32
CA THR A 257 -36.50 -5.95 30.04
C THR A 257 -36.87 -4.83 29.06
N HIS A 258 -37.70 -3.88 29.49
CA HIS A 258 -38.12 -2.75 28.66
C HIS A 258 -36.91 -1.99 28.07
N ASP A 259 -35.88 -1.75 28.89
CA ASP A 259 -34.65 -1.07 28.47
C ASP A 259 -33.89 -1.85 27.39
N ALA A 260 -33.84 -3.18 27.47
CA ALA A 260 -33.15 -4.00 26.48
C ALA A 260 -33.91 -4.07 25.14
N ILE A 261 -35.24 -4.05 25.17
CA ILE A 261 -36.06 -3.96 23.96
C ILE A 261 -35.85 -2.62 23.28
N GLN A 262 -35.84 -1.53 24.05
CA GLN A 262 -35.56 -0.19 23.50
C GLN A 262 -34.16 -0.13 22.87
N ARG A 263 -33.13 -0.67 23.54
CA ARG A 263 -31.78 -0.77 22.96
C ARG A 263 -31.75 -1.58 21.66
N THR A 264 -32.51 -2.68 21.59
CA THR A 264 -32.60 -3.50 20.38
C THR A 264 -33.29 -2.76 19.23
N GLU A 265 -34.32 -1.95 19.53
CA GLU A 265 -34.99 -1.07 18.58
C GLU A 265 -34.04 0.04 18.07
N GLU A 266 -33.26 0.66 18.96
CA GLU A 266 -32.25 1.66 18.59
C GLU A 266 -31.15 1.05 17.70
N GLN A 267 -30.67 -0.15 18.03
CA GLN A 267 -29.72 -0.88 17.20
C GLN A 267 -30.29 -1.22 15.83
N TRP A 268 -31.55 -1.66 15.77
CA TRP A 268 -32.23 -1.96 14.50
C TRP A 268 -32.36 -0.70 13.63
N LYS A 269 -32.78 0.44 14.19
CA LYS A 269 -32.86 1.72 13.47
C LYS A 269 -31.50 2.19 12.95
N LYS A 270 -30.45 2.03 13.77
CA LYS A 270 -29.07 2.35 13.36
C LYS A 270 -28.66 1.48 12.17
N GLN A 271 -28.85 0.16 12.26
CA GLN A 271 -28.53 -0.77 11.18
C GLN A 271 -29.34 -0.47 9.90
N GLU A 272 -30.61 -0.07 10.05
CA GLU A 272 -31.45 0.33 8.91
C GLU A 272 -30.92 1.60 8.22
N SER A 273 -30.46 2.57 9.01
CA SER A 273 -29.84 3.79 8.48
C SER A 273 -28.51 3.51 7.77
N GLU A 274 -27.68 2.62 8.33
CA GLU A 274 -26.42 2.18 7.71
C GLU A 274 -26.68 1.44 6.40
N LEU A 275 -27.68 0.55 6.35
CA LEU A 275 -28.05 -0.13 5.11
C LEU A 275 -28.54 0.85 4.03
N LYS A 276 -29.32 1.86 4.41
CA LYS A 276 -29.74 2.93 3.49
C LYS A 276 -28.52 3.70 2.96
N GLN A 277 -27.55 3.98 3.83
CA GLN A 277 -26.30 4.62 3.44
C GLN A 277 -25.54 3.74 2.44
N TRP A 278 -25.28 2.46 2.74
CA TRP A 278 -24.59 1.54 1.84
C TRP A 278 -25.25 1.40 0.47
N LYS A 279 -26.59 1.40 0.43
CA LYS A 279 -27.34 1.36 -0.84
C LYS A 279 -27.24 2.66 -1.63
N SER A 280 -27.17 3.79 -0.93
CA SER A 280 -27.05 5.11 -1.56
C SER A 280 -25.64 5.44 -2.04
N THR A 281 -24.62 4.95 -1.35
CA THR A 281 -23.22 5.21 -1.70
C THR A 281 -22.86 4.50 -2.99
N SER A 282 -22.26 5.22 -3.94
CA SER A 282 -21.78 4.63 -5.19
C SER A 282 -20.47 3.86 -4.98
N GLU A 283 -20.16 2.94 -5.89
CA GLU A 283 -18.89 2.21 -5.86
C GLU A 283 -17.70 3.16 -6.06
N GLU A 284 -17.89 4.25 -6.82
CA GLU A 284 -16.91 5.30 -7.05
C GLU A 284 -16.65 6.12 -5.78
N GLU A 285 -17.70 6.49 -5.04
CA GLU A 285 -17.58 7.19 -3.76
C GLU A 285 -16.86 6.34 -2.71
N MET A 286 -17.15 5.03 -2.68
CA MET A 286 -16.42 4.10 -1.81
C MET A 286 -14.93 4.08 -2.14
N TRP A 287 -14.59 4.08 -3.43
CA TRP A 287 -13.20 4.11 -3.85
C TRP A 287 -12.55 5.46 -3.50
N GLN A 288 -13.20 6.59 -3.78
CA GLN A 288 -12.68 7.90 -3.44
C GLN A 288 -12.39 8.03 -1.94
N SER A 289 -13.30 7.59 -1.08
CA SER A 289 -13.09 7.61 0.38
C SER A 289 -11.89 6.76 0.81
N ASP A 290 -11.66 5.61 0.19
CA ASP A 290 -10.48 4.77 0.46
C ASP A 290 -9.18 5.46 -0.01
N LEU A 291 -9.21 6.20 -1.12
CA LEU A 291 -8.07 6.99 -1.61
C LEU A 291 -7.75 8.17 -0.69
N ASP A 292 -8.76 8.92 -0.24
CA ASP A 292 -8.59 10.04 0.69
C ASP A 292 -7.98 9.55 2.01
N ARG A 293 -8.44 8.39 2.49
CA ARG A 293 -7.89 7.75 3.68
C ARG A 293 -6.43 7.34 3.47
N LEU A 294 -6.09 6.79 2.31
CA LEU A 294 -4.71 6.42 1.96
C LEU A 294 -3.81 7.66 1.92
N GLU A 295 -4.27 8.76 1.33
CA GLU A 295 -3.54 10.02 1.25
C GLU A 295 -3.24 10.60 2.65
N GLN A 296 -4.19 10.53 3.57
CA GLN A 296 -3.99 10.95 4.97
C GLN A 296 -2.90 10.13 5.67
N TYR A 297 -2.86 8.82 5.45
CA TYR A 297 -1.81 7.98 6.04
C TYR A 297 -0.45 8.15 5.36
N LEU A 298 -0.42 8.34 4.04
CA LEU A 298 0.82 8.58 3.32
C LEU A 298 1.43 9.93 3.70
N SER A 299 0.61 10.97 3.83
CA SER A 299 1.09 12.29 4.26
C SER A 299 1.64 12.28 5.69
N SER A 300 1.00 11.55 6.62
CA SER A 300 1.52 11.40 7.97
C SER A 300 2.82 10.59 8.01
N TYR A 301 2.92 9.51 7.23
CA TYR A 301 4.13 8.69 7.14
C TYR A 301 5.31 9.46 6.54
N ILE A 302 5.10 10.14 5.42
CA ILE A 302 6.13 10.93 4.74
C ILE A 302 6.53 12.15 5.60
N GLY A 303 5.57 12.78 6.30
CA GLY A 303 5.84 13.88 7.23
C GLY A 303 6.62 13.44 8.47
N GLY A 304 6.27 12.29 9.07
CA GLY A 304 6.93 11.75 10.27
C GLY A 304 8.37 11.29 10.04
N GLY A 305 8.69 10.77 8.85
CA GLY A 305 10.04 10.31 8.49
C GLY A 305 11.10 11.41 8.34
N SER A 306 10.76 12.68 8.63
CA SER A 306 11.71 13.80 8.63
C SER A 306 12.20 14.22 10.02
N GLY A 307 11.69 13.61 11.09
CA GLY A 307 11.95 14.04 12.48
C GLY A 307 12.59 13.02 13.42
N ASP A 308 12.56 11.71 13.13
CA ASP A 308 12.83 10.69 14.16
C ASP A 308 14.13 9.87 13.99
N ASP A 309 14.94 10.12 12.95
CA ASP A 309 16.18 9.35 12.71
C ASP A 309 17.40 9.85 13.51
N ASP A 310 17.30 10.94 14.27
CA ASP A 310 18.41 11.53 15.05
C ASP A 310 18.42 11.16 16.54
N GLU A 311 17.46 10.38 17.05
CA GLU A 311 17.33 10.09 18.49
C GLU A 311 17.59 8.63 18.92
N GLU A 312 18.31 7.85 18.11
CA GLU A 312 18.77 6.51 18.54
C GLU A 312 20.27 6.28 18.34
N LYS A 313 21.11 7.05 19.05
CA LYS A 313 22.40 6.56 19.58
C LYS A 313 22.68 7.15 20.96
N ALA A 314 22.30 6.36 21.96
CA ALA A 314 22.95 6.33 23.28
C ALA A 314 24.42 5.85 23.17
#